data_AF-A0AAN5DDV2-F1
#
_entry.id   AF-A0AAN5DDV2-F1
#
_cell.length_a   1.000
_cell.length_b   1.000
_cell.length_c   1.000
_cell.angle_alpha   90.00
_cell.angle_beta   90.00
_cell.angle_gamma   90.00
#
_symmetry.space_group_name_H-M   'P 1'
#
loop_
_entity.id
_entity.type
_entity.pdbx_description
1 polymer ?
#
loop_
_entity_poly.entity_id
_entity_poly.type
_entity_poly.pdbx_seq_one_letter_code
_entity_poly.pdbx_strand_id
1 'polypeptide(L)'
;PVRHSATFFALPHSKHLSFLPHSSLIRMAHFVLVLLLAIGTAIALECFVSKEDGETVVSSDPTWSLCGMMYVEGGNPTLFGLSESIERLTPYENLLVNSPMYKVKSTCFNEEHDFSALGSRWASKEETTRCVCRGNLCNGHKTISSFLGIRG
;
A
#
# COMPACT_ATOMS: atom_id res chain seq x y z
N PRO A 1 -77.48 -63.38 7.29
CA PRO A 1 -76.72 -63.12 6.04
C PRO A 1 -76.37 -61.63 5.90
N VAL A 2 -75.06 -61.32 6.04
CA VAL A 2 -74.35 -60.11 5.54
C VAL A 2 -74.78 -58.78 6.23
N ARG A 3 -73.94 -57.97 6.89
CA ARG A 3 -72.60 -57.49 6.50
C ARG A 3 -71.89 -56.89 7.75
N HIS A 4 -70.61 -57.22 7.93
CA HIS A 4 -69.69 -56.49 8.79
C HIS A 4 -69.27 -55.18 8.10
N SER A 5 -69.23 -54.07 8.84
CA SER A 5 -68.49 -52.87 8.45
C SER A 5 -67.58 -52.47 9.61
N ALA A 6 -66.30 -52.80 9.48
CA ALA A 6 -65.23 -52.28 10.32
C ALA A 6 -64.69 -51.00 9.66
N THR A 7 -64.80 -49.87 10.35
CA THR A 7 -64.28 -48.58 9.89
C THR A 7 -62.84 -48.46 10.34
N PHE A 8 -61.91 -48.54 9.38
CA PHE A 8 -60.49 -48.30 9.60
C PHE A 8 -60.20 -46.79 9.71
N PHE A 9 -59.45 -46.42 10.75
CA PHE A 9 -58.83 -45.11 10.92
C PHE A 9 -57.75 -44.89 9.86
N ALA A 10 -57.74 -43.72 9.22
CA ALA A 10 -56.58 -43.20 8.48
C ALA A 10 -56.25 -41.79 8.99
N LEU A 11 -55.14 -41.66 9.73
CA LEU A 11 -54.49 -40.40 10.06
C LEU A 11 -53.66 -39.91 8.86
N PRO A 12 -53.61 -38.59 8.57
CA PRO A 12 -52.80 -38.08 7.49
C PRO A 12 -51.30 -38.11 7.82
N HIS A 13 -50.53 -38.57 6.84
CA HIS A 13 -49.07 -38.50 6.79
C HIS A 13 -48.57 -37.08 7.08
N SER A 14 -47.82 -36.93 8.17
CA SER A 14 -46.95 -35.79 8.40
C SER A 14 -45.50 -36.22 8.22
N LYS A 15 -44.68 -35.25 7.81
CA LYS A 15 -43.21 -35.17 7.81
C LYS A 15 -42.53 -35.40 6.47
N HIS A 16 -42.05 -34.30 5.91
CA HIS A 16 -40.66 -34.22 5.46
C HIS A 16 -40.17 -32.76 5.59
N LEU A 17 -39.93 -32.33 6.83
CA LEU A 17 -39.02 -31.21 7.08
C LEU A 17 -37.61 -31.81 7.05
N SER A 18 -36.90 -31.62 5.95
CA SER A 18 -35.50 -31.99 5.81
C SER A 18 -34.65 -31.14 6.77
N PHE A 19 -34.32 -31.72 7.92
CA PHE A 19 -33.30 -31.21 8.84
C PHE A 19 -31.94 -31.22 8.12
N LEU A 20 -31.43 -30.04 7.78
CA LEU A 20 -30.04 -29.88 7.38
C LEU A 20 -29.14 -30.23 8.59
N PRO A 21 -28.15 -31.13 8.44
CA PRO A 21 -27.30 -31.54 9.54
C PRO A 21 -26.48 -30.35 10.03
N HIS A 22 -26.62 -29.99 11.30
CA HIS A 22 -25.95 -28.84 11.93
C HIS A 22 -24.41 -28.85 11.80
N SER A 23 -23.82 -30.02 11.50
CA SER A 23 -22.38 -30.20 11.34
C SER A 23 -21.81 -29.53 10.08
N SER A 24 -22.59 -29.35 9.00
CA SER A 24 -22.10 -28.72 7.77
C SER A 24 -22.03 -27.19 7.90
N LEU A 25 -23.00 -26.58 8.59
CA LEU A 25 -23.04 -25.15 8.85
C LEU A 25 -21.87 -24.69 9.72
N ILE A 26 -21.51 -25.47 10.74
CA ILE A 26 -20.37 -25.16 11.62
C ILE A 26 -19.06 -25.19 10.83
N ARG A 27 -18.89 -26.18 9.94
CA ARG A 27 -17.68 -26.30 9.10
C ARG A 27 -17.55 -25.16 8.10
N MET A 28 -18.66 -24.75 7.47
CA MET A 28 -18.69 -23.60 6.57
C MET A 28 -18.36 -22.30 7.31
N ALA A 29 -18.93 -22.09 8.51
CA ALA A 29 -18.65 -20.91 9.32
C ALA A 29 -17.18 -20.82 9.74
N HIS A 30 -16.53 -21.94 10.09
CA HIS A 30 -15.11 -21.96 10.40
C HIS A 30 -14.25 -21.67 9.16
N PHE A 31 -14.63 -22.19 7.99
CA PHE A 31 -13.90 -21.94 6.75
C PHE A 31 -13.96 -20.46 6.36
N VAL A 32 -15.13 -19.83 6.49
CA VAL A 32 -15.32 -18.39 6.24
C VAL A 32 -14.53 -17.55 7.26
N LEU A 33 -14.52 -17.93 8.54
CA LEU A 33 -13.77 -17.22 9.57
C LEU A 33 -12.25 -17.30 9.33
N VAL A 34 -11.74 -18.47 8.94
CA VAL A 34 -10.32 -18.64 8.57
C VAL A 34 -9.99 -17.85 7.30
N LEU A 35 -10.88 -17.82 6.31
CA LEU A 35 -10.68 -17.02 5.11
C LEU A 35 -10.62 -15.52 5.43
N LEU A 36 -11.52 -15.03 6.29
CA LEU A 36 -11.56 -13.62 6.73
C LEU A 36 -10.31 -13.22 7.52
N LEU A 37 -9.76 -14.12 8.35
CA LEU A 37 -8.50 -13.91 9.05
C LEU A 37 -7.27 -13.99 8.12
N ALA A 38 -7.39 -14.69 6.99
CA ALA A 38 -6.35 -14.83 5.97
C ALA A 38 -6.34 -13.69 4.94
N ILE A 39 -7.37 -12.83 4.88
CA ILE A 39 -7.33 -11.56 4.14
C ILE A 39 -6.40 -10.63 4.93
N GLY A 40 -5.11 -10.83 4.67
CA GLY A 40 -4.00 -10.27 5.42
C GLY A 40 -4.05 -8.76 5.53
N THR A 41 -3.46 -8.27 6.63
CA THR A 41 -3.08 -6.88 6.83
C THR A 41 -2.32 -6.39 5.60
N ALA A 42 -2.93 -5.52 4.79
CA ALA A 42 -2.18 -4.75 3.81
C ALA A 42 -1.22 -3.86 4.60
N ILE A 43 0.05 -4.26 4.66
CA ILE A 43 1.08 -3.48 5.33
C ILE A 43 1.31 -2.26 4.44
N ALA A 44 0.73 -1.13 4.85
CA ALA A 44 0.95 0.15 4.18
C ALA A 44 2.43 0.51 4.27
N LEU A 45 2.98 1.09 3.20
CA LEU A 45 4.35 1.54 3.17
C LEU A 45 4.55 2.67 4.19
N GLU A 46 5.58 2.54 5.03
CA GLU A 46 5.97 3.59 5.98
C GLU A 46 7.09 4.43 5.38
N CYS A 47 6.95 5.75 5.40
CA CYS A 47 7.97 6.70 4.95
C CYS A 47 8.22 7.76 6.03
N PHE A 48 9.42 8.33 6.03
CA PHE A 48 9.64 9.60 6.71
C PHE A 48 8.99 10.73 5.92
N VAL A 49 8.30 11.64 6.61
CA VAL A 49 7.61 12.79 6.02
C VAL A 49 7.99 14.06 6.79
N SER A 50 8.38 15.09 6.06
CA SER A 50 8.62 16.43 6.60
C SER A 50 7.29 17.17 6.75
N LYS A 51 6.99 17.65 7.96
CA LYS A 51 5.85 18.53 8.25
C LYS A 51 6.18 19.99 7.90
N GLU A 52 5.16 20.84 7.91
CA GLU A 52 5.28 22.29 7.66
C GLU A 52 6.18 23.01 8.68
N ASP A 53 6.26 22.49 9.91
CA ASP A 53 7.13 23.01 10.97
C ASP A 53 8.60 22.56 10.86
N GLY A 54 8.92 21.76 9.84
CA GLY A 54 10.24 21.17 9.62
C GLY A 54 10.51 19.90 10.45
N GLU A 55 9.56 19.45 11.27
CA GLU A 55 9.68 18.18 11.98
C GLU A 55 9.57 17.01 10.97
N THR A 56 10.39 15.97 11.17
CA THR A 56 10.26 14.72 10.41
C THR A 56 9.53 13.68 11.25
N VAL A 57 8.46 13.12 10.72
CA VAL A 57 7.68 12.04 11.36
C VAL A 57 7.63 10.80 10.48
N VAL A 58 7.35 9.66 11.09
CA VAL A 58 6.98 8.45 10.35
C VAL A 58 5.49 8.52 10.06
N SER A 59 5.13 8.34 8.78
CA SER A 59 3.75 8.25 8.34
C SER A 59 3.58 7.02 7.44
N SER A 60 2.35 6.52 7.37
CA SER A 60 1.98 5.39 6.52
C SER A 60 0.72 5.73 5.73
N ASP A 61 0.75 5.50 4.44
CA ASP A 61 -0.41 5.64 3.57
C ASP A 61 -0.52 4.41 2.65
N PRO A 62 -1.68 3.75 2.58
CA PRO A 62 -1.86 2.56 1.73
C PRO A 62 -1.73 2.86 0.23
N THR A 63 -1.80 4.13 -0.18
CA THR A 63 -1.64 4.54 -1.57
C THR A 63 -0.18 4.73 -1.98
N TRP A 64 0.74 4.79 -1.02
CA TRP A 64 2.16 4.98 -1.32
C TRP A 64 2.81 3.68 -1.77
N SER A 65 3.59 3.76 -2.85
CA SER A 65 4.40 2.65 -3.35
C SER A 65 5.91 2.93 -3.29
N LEU A 66 6.30 4.19 -3.07
CA LEU A 66 7.68 4.65 -2.97
C LEU A 66 7.82 5.71 -1.86
N CYS A 67 9.02 5.85 -1.32
CA CYS A 67 9.39 6.98 -0.48
C CYS A 67 10.36 7.90 -1.23
N GLY A 68 10.26 9.20 -1.00
CA GLY A 68 11.04 10.23 -1.65
C GLY A 68 11.80 11.13 -0.67
N MET A 69 12.87 11.74 -1.18
CA MET A 69 13.60 12.83 -0.56
C MET A 69 13.93 13.86 -1.64
N MET A 70 13.74 15.13 -1.33
CA MET A 70 14.12 16.25 -2.19
C MET A 70 15.07 17.17 -1.42
N TYR A 71 16.14 17.59 -2.05
CA TYR A 71 17.17 18.44 -1.47
C TYR A 71 17.52 19.56 -2.44
N VAL A 72 17.54 20.79 -1.92
CA VAL A 72 18.05 21.97 -2.63
C VAL A 72 19.31 22.40 -1.89
N GLU A 73 20.36 22.79 -2.62
CA GLU A 73 21.62 23.21 -2.00
C GLU A 73 21.40 24.34 -0.99
N GLY A 74 21.95 24.16 0.22
CA GLY A 74 21.78 25.10 1.33
C GLY A 74 20.43 25.01 2.08
N GLY A 75 19.51 24.15 1.63
CA GLY A 75 18.23 23.87 2.29
C GLY A 75 18.24 22.59 3.14
N ASN A 76 17.17 22.38 3.89
CA ASN A 76 16.92 21.10 4.57
C ASN A 76 16.25 20.12 3.60
N PRO A 77 16.56 18.82 3.65
CA PRO A 77 15.89 17.83 2.83
C PRO A 77 14.40 17.73 3.22
N THR A 78 13.54 17.68 2.21
CA THR A 78 12.11 17.39 2.37
C THR A 78 11.86 15.92 2.09
N LEU A 79 11.21 15.23 3.02
CA LEU A 79 10.90 13.79 2.95
C LEU A 79 9.41 13.60 2.71
N PHE A 80 9.04 12.62 1.88
CA PHE A 80 7.64 12.40 1.50
C PHE A 80 7.38 10.96 1.03
N GLY A 81 6.11 10.56 1.02
CA GLY A 81 5.64 9.36 0.34
C GLY A 81 5.12 9.68 -1.07
N LEU A 82 5.22 8.71 -1.98
CA LEU A 82 4.83 8.85 -3.38
C LEU A 82 3.76 7.83 -3.75
N SER A 83 2.70 8.33 -4.40
CA SER A 83 1.63 7.55 -5.00
C SER A 83 1.43 7.95 -6.46
N GLU A 84 0.88 7.03 -7.25
CA GLU A 84 0.59 7.25 -8.68
C GLU A 84 -0.41 8.41 -8.92
N SER A 85 -1.19 8.78 -7.89
CA SER A 85 -2.12 9.92 -7.96
C SER A 85 -1.43 11.28 -7.89
N ILE A 86 -0.21 11.34 -7.35
CA ILE A 86 0.57 12.59 -7.21
C ILE A 86 1.55 12.72 -8.37
N GLU A 87 2.23 11.63 -8.71
CA GLU A 87 3.26 11.61 -9.74
C GLU A 87 3.25 10.27 -10.46
N ARG A 88 3.53 10.27 -11.77
CA ARG A 88 3.63 9.03 -12.54
C ARG A 88 4.87 8.26 -12.10
N LEU A 89 4.71 7.10 -11.48
CA LEU A 89 5.83 6.38 -10.87
C LEU A 89 6.54 5.42 -11.84
N THR A 90 5.93 5.12 -12.99
CA THR A 90 6.50 4.22 -14.01
C THR A 90 7.99 4.43 -14.28
N PRO A 91 8.50 5.68 -14.44
CA PRO A 91 9.93 5.92 -14.66
C PRO A 91 10.81 5.45 -13.49
N TYR A 92 10.39 5.69 -12.25
CA TYR A 92 11.11 5.25 -11.05
C TYR A 92 11.05 3.73 -10.88
N GLU A 93 9.90 3.12 -11.15
CA GLU A 93 9.73 1.67 -11.03
C GLU A 93 10.62 0.90 -12.00
N ASN A 94 10.82 1.44 -13.21
CA ASN A 94 11.73 0.89 -14.21
C ASN A 94 13.21 1.02 -13.82
N LEU A 95 13.56 1.92 -12.91
CA LEU A 95 14.93 2.12 -12.43
C LEU A 95 15.18 1.32 -11.14
N LEU A 96 14.16 1.14 -10.30
CA LEU A 96 14.18 0.34 -9.09
C LEU A 96 13.98 -1.16 -9.40
N VAL A 97 14.69 -1.66 -10.41
CA VAL A 97 14.61 -3.04 -10.88
C VAL A 97 15.05 -4.01 -9.79
N ASN A 98 14.21 -5.00 -9.54
CA ASN A 98 14.57 -6.19 -8.78
C ASN A 98 15.03 -7.27 -9.76
N SER A 99 16.34 -7.46 -9.91
CA SER A 99 16.92 -8.61 -10.59
C SER A 99 17.23 -9.72 -9.57
N PRO A 100 17.22 -11.00 -9.95
CA PRO A 100 17.71 -12.08 -9.09
C PRO A 100 19.16 -11.87 -8.63
N MET A 101 19.95 -11.12 -9.39
CA MET A 101 21.38 -10.89 -9.13
C MET A 101 21.67 -9.60 -8.35
N TYR A 102 20.82 -8.58 -8.48
CA TYR A 102 21.00 -7.30 -7.80
C TYR A 102 19.65 -6.59 -7.61
N LYS A 103 19.55 -5.82 -6.52
CA LYS A 103 18.36 -5.04 -6.19
C LYS A 103 18.74 -3.58 -6.07
N VAL A 104 18.20 -2.76 -6.97
CA VAL A 104 18.35 -1.30 -6.87
C VAL A 104 17.40 -0.82 -5.78
N LYS A 105 17.96 -0.32 -4.68
CA LYS A 105 17.18 0.12 -3.50
C LYS A 105 16.74 1.59 -3.59
N SER A 106 17.52 2.40 -4.28
CA SER A 106 17.28 3.83 -4.44
C SER A 106 17.88 4.34 -5.74
N THR A 107 17.30 5.41 -6.27
CA THR A 107 17.81 6.17 -7.42
C THR A 107 17.69 7.66 -7.11
N CYS A 108 18.64 8.46 -7.59
CA CYS A 108 18.62 9.92 -7.43
C CYS A 108 18.84 10.60 -8.78
N PHE A 109 18.21 11.74 -8.95
CA PHE A 109 18.29 12.58 -10.15
C PHE A 109 18.56 14.00 -9.72
N ASN A 110 19.37 14.70 -10.51
CA ASN A 110 19.52 16.13 -10.40
C ASN A 110 18.56 16.76 -11.42
N GLU A 111 17.67 17.60 -10.93
CA GLU A 111 16.69 18.35 -11.70
C GLU A 111 17.19 19.79 -11.79
N GLU A 112 17.47 20.26 -13.01
CA GLU A 112 17.73 21.67 -13.27
C GLU A 112 16.42 22.34 -13.67
N HIS A 113 16.00 23.33 -12.88
CA HIS A 113 14.84 24.15 -13.18
C HIS A 113 15.29 25.47 -13.81
N ASP A 114 15.00 25.62 -15.10
CA ASP A 114 15.25 26.85 -15.83
C ASP A 114 14.00 27.75 -15.80
N PHE A 115 14.06 28.78 -14.96
CA PHE A 115 13.00 29.78 -14.82
C PHE A 115 13.17 30.99 -15.76
N SER A 116 14.14 30.95 -16.68
CA SER A 116 14.39 32.04 -17.63
C SER A 116 13.16 32.41 -18.47
N ALA A 117 12.28 31.45 -18.72
CA ALA A 117 11.01 31.67 -19.42
C ALA A 117 10.00 32.54 -18.65
N LEU A 118 10.13 32.66 -17.32
CA LEU A 118 9.27 33.48 -16.45
C LEU A 118 9.71 34.95 -16.39
N GLY A 119 10.82 35.32 -17.05
CA GLY A 119 11.31 36.68 -17.20
C GLY A 119 12.69 36.92 -16.60
N SER A 120 13.34 38.03 -16.98
CA SER A 120 14.76 38.30 -16.66
C SER A 120 15.08 38.39 -15.16
N ARG A 121 14.08 38.62 -14.31
CA ARG A 121 14.24 38.64 -12.84
C ARG A 121 14.36 37.23 -12.23
N TRP A 122 13.94 36.21 -12.96
CA TRP A 122 13.94 34.81 -12.54
C TRP A 122 14.92 33.97 -13.36
N ALA A 123 15.90 34.59 -14.02
CA ALA A 123 16.91 33.90 -14.83
C ALA A 123 17.93 33.09 -14.01
N SER A 124 17.58 32.70 -12.78
CA SER A 124 18.36 31.80 -11.95
C SER A 124 17.99 30.37 -12.27
N LYS A 125 19.00 29.56 -12.57
CA LYS A 125 18.88 28.11 -12.58
C LYS A 125 18.85 27.63 -11.13
N GLU A 126 17.86 26.83 -10.78
CA GLU A 126 17.82 26.14 -9.50
C GLU A 126 18.09 24.66 -9.72
N GLU A 127 19.00 24.09 -8.93
CA GLU A 127 19.30 22.66 -8.94
C GLU A 127 18.67 22.00 -7.72
N THR A 128 17.85 21.00 -7.99
CA THR A 128 17.22 20.18 -6.96
C THR A 128 17.68 18.74 -7.15
N THR A 129 18.12 18.09 -6.07
CA THR A 129 18.37 16.66 -6.07
C THR A 129 17.17 15.92 -5.52
N ARG A 130 16.60 15.00 -6.31
CA ARG A 130 15.47 14.16 -5.92
C ARG A 130 15.91 12.71 -5.87
N CYS A 131 15.63 12.04 -4.75
CA CYS A 131 15.91 10.63 -4.56
C CYS A 131 14.63 9.86 -4.26
N VAL A 132 14.51 8.67 -4.81
CA VAL A 132 13.36 7.78 -4.64
C VAL A 132 13.84 6.38 -4.28
N CYS A 133 13.14 5.73 -3.36
CA CYS A 133 13.49 4.39 -2.89
C CYS A 133 12.24 3.55 -2.61
N ARG A 134 12.43 2.22 -2.55
CA ARG A 134 11.36 1.26 -2.29
C ARG A 134 11.61 0.49 -1.00
N GLY A 135 10.63 0.53 -0.08
CA GLY A 135 10.61 -0.19 1.18
C GLY A 135 10.45 0.71 2.40
N ASN A 136 10.05 0.14 3.54
CA ASN A 136 9.77 0.90 4.74
C ASN A 136 10.97 1.74 5.18
N LEU A 137 10.72 3.03 5.44
CA LEU A 137 11.66 3.99 6.00
C LEU A 137 12.96 4.13 5.17
N CYS A 138 12.92 3.77 3.89
CA CYS A 138 14.11 3.76 3.04
C CYS A 138 14.66 5.17 2.77
N ASN A 139 13.80 6.20 2.88
CA ASN A 139 14.16 7.60 2.75
C ASN A 139 14.72 8.20 4.06
N GLY A 140 15.13 7.35 4.99
CA GLY A 140 15.79 7.79 6.20
C GLY A 140 17.05 8.61 5.90
N HIS A 141 17.22 9.67 6.70
CA HIS A 141 18.26 10.68 6.55
C HIS A 141 19.63 10.07 6.22
N LYS A 142 20.10 9.07 6.97
CA LYS A 142 21.44 8.46 6.78
C LYS A 142 21.62 7.69 5.47
N THR A 143 20.57 7.06 4.94
CA THR A 143 20.67 6.18 3.77
C THR A 143 20.91 7.01 2.50
N ILE A 144 20.12 8.07 2.34
CA ILE A 144 20.17 8.91 1.15
C ILE A 144 21.19 10.04 1.31
N SER A 145 21.39 10.61 2.53
CA SER A 145 22.43 11.63 2.73
C SER A 145 23.84 11.11 2.43
N SER A 146 24.11 9.84 2.77
CA SER A 146 25.38 9.18 2.44
C SER A 146 25.58 9.07 0.92
N PHE A 147 24.50 8.85 0.16
CA PHE A 147 24.55 8.78 -1.30
C PHE A 147 24.85 10.15 -1.92
N LEU A 148 24.29 11.21 -1.34
CA LEU A 148 24.51 12.59 -1.79
C LEU A 148 25.85 13.19 -1.31
N GLY A 149 26.64 12.45 -0.54
CA GLY A 149 27.87 12.98 0.07
C GLY A 149 27.63 14.08 1.11
N ILE A 150 26.37 14.29 1.52
CA ILE A 150 25.97 15.24 2.55
C ILE A 150 26.34 14.62 3.90
N ARG A 151 27.47 15.05 4.48
CA ARG A 151 27.84 14.71 5.85
C ARG A 151 26.88 15.44 6.80
N GLY A 152 25.92 14.70 7.35
CA GLY A 152 25.16 15.13 8.52
C GLY A 152 26.01 15.17 9.78
#